data_AF-A0A5E8A8M9-F1
#
_entry.id   AF-A0A5E8A8M9-F1
#
_cell.length_a   1.000
_cell.length_b   1.000
_cell.length_c   1.000
_cell.angle_alpha   90.00
_cell.angle_beta   90.00
_cell.angle_gamma   90.00
#
_symmetry.space_group_name_H-M   'P 1'
#
loop_
_entity.id
_entity.type
_entity.pdbx_description
1 polymer ?
#
loop_
_entity_poly.entity_id
_entity_poly.type
_entity_poly.pdbx_seq_one_letter_code
_entity_poly.pdbx_strand_id
1 'polypeptide(L)'
;MKSAFDKIAAGLTDAIAHANGETGHARVAAPIDVAAIRKRTGKTQDQFARAYHLPLGTVRDWEQSRSQPDAPARVLLSLIKAEPDTIEQLIQRA
;
A
#
# COMPACT_ATOMS: atom_id res chain seq x y z
N MET A 1 -20.65 13.60 26.59
CA MET A 1 -20.01 13.81 25.27
C MET A 1 -18.55 14.15 25.54
N LYS A 2 -17.57 13.43 24.98
CA LYS A 2 -16.15 13.72 25.24
C LYS A 2 -15.76 15.06 24.62
N SER A 3 -15.06 15.90 25.36
CA SER A 3 -14.59 17.21 24.90
C SER A 3 -13.52 17.07 23.81
N ALA A 4 -13.26 18.14 23.07
CA ALA A 4 -12.15 18.18 22.12
C ALA A 4 -10.81 17.91 22.82
N PHE A 5 -10.64 18.43 24.04
CA PHE A 5 -9.48 18.17 24.89
C PHE A 5 -9.31 16.67 25.17
N ASP A 6 -10.36 15.96 25.58
CA ASP A 6 -10.30 14.53 25.91
C ASP A 6 -9.85 13.67 24.72
N LYS A 7 -10.26 14.06 23.50
CA LYS A 7 -9.89 13.35 22.28
C LYS A 7 -8.43 13.59 21.89
N ILE A 8 -7.95 14.82 22.04
CA ILE A 8 -6.56 15.19 21.75
C ILE A 8 -5.61 14.53 22.76
N ALA A 9 -5.97 14.55 24.05
CA ALA A 9 -5.19 13.90 25.11
C ALA A 9 -5.10 12.38 24.89
N ALA A 10 -6.20 11.74 24.47
CA ALA A 10 -6.21 10.32 24.12
C ALA A 10 -5.29 10.03 22.91
N GLY A 11 -5.40 10.81 21.83
CA GLY A 11 -4.54 10.62 20.65
C GLY A 11 -3.04 10.85 20.93
N LEU A 12 -2.70 11.78 21.83
CA LEU A 12 -1.31 11.99 22.24
C LEU A 12 -0.78 10.81 23.08
N THR A 13 -1.63 10.22 23.91
CA THR A 13 -1.30 9.00 24.68
C THR A 13 -1.02 7.83 23.74
N ASP A 14 -1.88 7.64 22.72
CA ASP A 14 -1.69 6.60 21.69
C ASP A 14 -0.38 6.82 20.91
N ALA A 15 0.00 8.07 20.62
CA ALA A 15 1.25 8.41 19.94
C ALA A 15 2.50 8.09 20.78
N ILE A 16 2.45 8.35 22.10
CA ILE A 16 3.54 7.98 23.03
C ILE A 16 3.68 6.46 23.12
N ALA A 17 2.56 5.74 23.25
CA ALA A 17 2.56 4.28 23.26
C ALA A 17 3.18 3.71 21.97
N HIS A 18 2.82 4.28 20.83
CA HIS A 18 3.39 3.91 19.54
C HIS A 18 4.91 4.15 19.47
N ALA A 19 5.39 5.30 19.95
CA ALA A 19 6.82 5.63 19.99
C ALA A 19 7.62 4.67 20.90
N ASN A 20 6.98 4.11 21.93
CA ASN A 20 7.56 3.10 22.82
C ASN A 20 7.46 1.66 22.28
N GLY A 21 6.93 1.47 21.06
CA GLY A 21 6.81 0.17 20.39
C GLY A 21 5.47 -0.55 20.60
N GLU A 22 4.52 0.06 21.31
CA GLU A 22 3.17 -0.50 21.50
C GLU A 22 2.29 -0.19 20.27
N THR A 23 2.15 -1.17 19.39
CA THR A 23 1.48 -1.00 18.08
C THR A 23 -0.03 -1.28 18.11
N GLY A 24 -0.62 -1.61 19.26
CA GLY A 24 -2.02 -2.02 19.38
C GLY A 24 -3.05 -0.94 19.00
N HIS A 25 -2.69 0.33 19.13
CA HIS A 25 -3.56 1.48 18.84
C HIS A 25 -3.24 2.18 17.51
N ALA A 26 -2.15 1.80 16.85
CA ALA A 26 -1.69 2.39 15.59
C ALA A 26 -1.79 1.36 14.46
N ARG A 27 -2.52 1.68 13.40
CA ARG A 27 -2.46 0.90 12.15
C ARG A 27 -1.28 1.39 11.32
N VAL A 28 -0.10 0.80 11.54
CA VAL A 28 1.02 0.99 10.63
C VAL A 28 0.82 0.08 9.44
N ALA A 29 0.41 0.64 8.30
CA ALA A 29 0.47 -0.10 7.05
C ALA A 29 1.95 -0.28 6.70
N ALA A 30 2.42 -1.53 6.71
CA ALA A 30 3.79 -1.83 6.29
C ALA A 30 4.06 -1.19 4.90
N PRO A 31 5.22 -0.54 4.71
CA PRO A 31 5.56 0.03 3.42
C PRO A 31 5.58 -1.07 2.35
N ILE A 32 4.84 -0.86 1.26
CA ILE A 32 4.87 -1.74 0.10
C ILE A 32 5.88 -1.19 -0.89
N ASP A 33 6.90 -1.99 -1.20
CA ASP A 33 7.84 -1.70 -2.27
C ASP A 33 7.23 -2.09 -3.63
N VAL A 34 6.54 -1.14 -4.26
CA VAL A 34 5.90 -1.34 -5.57
C VAL A 34 6.94 -1.65 -6.65
N ALA A 35 8.13 -1.05 -6.57
CA ALA A 35 9.17 -1.24 -7.58
C ALA A 35 9.71 -2.68 -7.54
N ALA A 36 9.90 -3.24 -6.34
CA ALA A 36 10.29 -4.64 -6.17
C ALA A 36 9.21 -5.60 -6.71
N ILE A 37 7.93 -5.32 -6.45
CA ILE A 37 6.81 -6.13 -6.96
C ILE A 37 6.79 -6.10 -8.49
N ARG A 38 6.88 -4.92 -9.11
CA ARG A 38 6.95 -4.80 -10.56
C ARG A 38 8.16 -5.52 -11.15
N LYS A 39 9.34 -5.35 -10.56
CA LYS A 39 10.57 -6.00 -11.07
C LYS A 39 10.43 -7.53 -11.10
N ARG A 40 9.69 -8.13 -10.16
CA ARG A 40 9.41 -9.57 -10.16
C ARG A 40 8.55 -10.04 -11.32
N THR A 41 7.76 -9.17 -11.95
CA THR A 41 6.98 -9.51 -13.15
C THR A 41 7.79 -9.34 -14.44
N GLY A 42 9.03 -8.85 -14.37
CA GLY A 42 9.86 -8.59 -15.53
C GLY A 42 9.40 -7.40 -16.40
N LYS A 43 8.42 -6.61 -15.92
CA LYS A 43 7.79 -5.54 -16.72
C LYS A 43 8.41 -4.15 -16.49
N THR A 44 8.40 -3.33 -17.54
CA THR A 44 8.60 -1.88 -17.41
C THR A 44 7.42 -1.25 -16.64
N GLN A 45 7.57 0.00 -16.19
CA GLN A 45 6.47 0.71 -15.51
C GLN A 45 5.21 0.80 -16.37
N ASP A 46 5.34 1.09 -17.67
CA ASP A 46 4.21 1.17 -18.61
C ASP A 46 3.56 -0.21 -18.82
N GLN A 47 4.35 -1.26 -19.02
CA GLN A 47 3.84 -2.62 -19.16
C GLN A 47 3.12 -3.10 -17.90
N PHE A 48 3.66 -2.80 -16.72
CA PHE A 48 3.02 -3.12 -15.44
C PHE A 48 1.70 -2.37 -15.26
N ALA A 49 1.70 -1.06 -15.53
CA ALA A 49 0.51 -0.24 -15.47
C ALA A 49 -0.61 -0.80 -16.37
N ARG A 50 -0.27 -1.16 -17.62
CA ARG A 50 -1.22 -1.77 -18.57
C ARG A 50 -1.70 -3.15 -18.13
N ALA A 51 -0.80 -4.02 -17.70
CA ALA A 51 -1.12 -5.40 -17.34
C ALA A 51 -2.10 -5.49 -16.15
N TYR A 52 -2.05 -4.53 -15.23
CA TYR A 52 -2.84 -4.53 -14.01
C TYR A 52 -3.90 -3.42 -13.95
N HIS A 53 -4.19 -2.77 -15.09
CA HIS A 53 -5.16 -1.67 -15.20
C HIS A 53 -4.94 -0.52 -14.21
N LEU A 54 -3.68 -0.17 -13.97
CA LEU A 54 -3.28 0.94 -13.11
C LEU A 54 -2.87 2.15 -13.96
N PRO A 55 -3.18 3.39 -13.56
CA PRO A 55 -2.63 4.56 -14.24
C PRO A 55 -1.10 4.60 -14.10
N LEU A 56 -0.38 4.84 -15.20
CA LEU A 56 1.08 4.90 -15.20
C LEU A 56 1.63 5.97 -14.24
N GLY A 57 0.96 7.13 -14.15
CA GLY A 57 1.31 8.18 -13.20
C GLY A 57 1.27 7.68 -11.75
N THR A 58 0.22 6.94 -11.40
CA THR A 58 0.03 6.35 -10.07
C THR A 58 1.14 5.34 -9.74
N VAL A 59 1.48 4.43 -10.66
CA VAL A 59 2.59 3.47 -10.46
C VAL A 59 3.91 4.22 -10.20
N ARG A 60 4.19 5.27 -10.96
CA ARG A 60 5.39 6.11 -10.77
C ARG A 60 5.39 6.81 -9.43
N ASP A 61 4.26 7.38 -9.02
CA ASP A 61 4.15 8.09 -7.75
C ASP A 61 4.32 7.16 -6.56
N TRP A 62 3.82 5.92 -6.64
CA TRP A 62 4.07 4.91 -5.61
C TRP A 62 5.54 4.49 -5.55
N GLU A 63 6.16 4.18 -6.70
CA GLU A 63 7.58 3.77 -6.75
C GLU A 63 8.53 4.88 -6.30
N GLN A 64 8.14 6.14 -6.49
CA GLN A 64 8.90 7.32 -6.06
C GLN A 64 8.48 7.84 -4.67
N SER A 65 7.59 7.12 -3.98
CA SER A 65 7.07 7.49 -2.65
C SER A 65 6.40 8.88 -2.59
N ARG A 66 5.89 9.40 -3.71
CA ARG A 66 5.06 10.62 -3.76
C ARG A 66 3.65 10.40 -3.25
N SER A 67 3.15 9.17 -3.33
CA SER A 67 1.89 8.73 -2.74
C SER A 67 2.01 7.27 -2.30
N GLN A 68 1.00 6.78 -1.57
CA GLN A 68 0.93 5.39 -1.09
C GLN A 68 -0.24 4.68 -1.79
N PRO A 69 -0.12 3.37 -2.09
CA PRO A 69 -1.25 2.58 -2.55
C PRO A 69 -2.36 2.57 -1.50
N ASP A 70 -3.60 2.73 -1.95
CA ASP A 70 -4.80 2.62 -1.11
C ASP A 70 -5.09 1.14 -0.76
N ALA A 71 -6.10 0.90 0.08
CA ALA A 71 -6.36 -0.46 0.57
C ALA A 71 -6.62 -1.48 -0.55
N PRO A 72 -7.46 -1.22 -1.56
CA PRO A 72 -7.65 -2.14 -2.69
C PRO A 72 -6.36 -2.37 -3.50
N ALA A 73 -5.60 -1.31 -3.82
CA ALA A 73 -4.34 -1.45 -4.54
C ALA A 73 -3.33 -2.29 -3.75
N ARG A 74 -3.28 -2.16 -2.42
CA ARG A 74 -2.42 -2.99 -1.55
C ARG A 74 -2.78 -4.47 -1.62
N VAL A 75 -4.08 -4.80 -1.70
CA VAL A 75 -4.52 -6.19 -1.89
C VAL A 75 -4.02 -6.72 -3.22
N LEU A 76 -4.28 -5.98 -4.31
CA LEU A 76 -3.82 -6.37 -5.65
C LEU A 76 -2.30 -6.55 -5.71
N LEU A 77 -1.53 -5.58 -5.20
CA LEU A 77 -0.08 -5.63 -5.16
C LEU A 77 0.44 -6.82 -4.32
N SER A 78 -0.25 -7.15 -3.22
CA SER A 78 0.10 -8.33 -2.40
C SER A 78 -0.16 -9.64 -3.14
N LEU A 79 -1.24 -9.72 -3.91
CA LEU A 79 -1.55 -10.87 -4.75
C LEU A 79 -0.53 -11.02 -5.88
N ILE A 80 -0.17 -9.94 -6.57
CA ILE A 80 0.88 -9.93 -7.61
C ILE A 80 2.22 -10.35 -7.02
N LYS A 81 2.53 -9.89 -5.79
CA LYS A 81 3.72 -10.32 -5.06
C LYS A 81 3.67 -11.83 -4.74
N ALA A 82 2.52 -12.40 -4.42
CA ALA A 82 2.44 -13.82 -4.14
C ALA A 82 2.61 -14.64 -5.43
N GLU A 83 1.79 -14.35 -6.44
CA GLU A 83 1.58 -15.20 -7.62
C GLU A 83 1.50 -14.36 -8.91
N PRO A 84 2.62 -13.77 -9.40
CA PRO A 84 2.59 -12.77 -10.47
C PRO A 84 1.97 -13.29 -11.78
N ASP A 85 2.33 -14.51 -12.19
CA ASP A 85 1.85 -15.11 -13.44
C ASP A 85 0.36 -15.46 -13.36
N THR A 86 -0.07 -16.07 -12.25
CA THR A 86 -1.47 -16.44 -12.02
C THR A 86 -2.38 -15.22 -11.99
N ILE A 87 -1.97 -14.15 -11.28
CA ILE A 87 -2.77 -12.93 -11.17
C ILE A 87 -2.88 -12.21 -12.52
N GLU A 88 -1.79 -12.15 -13.29
CA GLU A 88 -1.85 -11.59 -14.64
C GLU A 88 -2.80 -12.39 -15.55
N GLN A 89 -2.74 -13.72 -15.51
CA GLN A 89 -3.66 -14.57 -16.28
C GLN A 89 -5.13 -14.38 -15.85
N LEU A 90 -5.40 -14.21 -14.56
CA LEU A 90 -6.75 -13.96 -14.06
C LEU A 90 -7.30 -12.62 -14.55
N ILE A 91 -6.47 -11.58 -14.56
CA ILE A 91 -6.87 -10.24 -15.03
C ILE A 91 -7.14 -10.23 -16.53
N GLN A 92 -6.35 -10.95 -17.33
CA GLN A 92 -6.56 -11.05 -18.78
C GLN A 92 -7.88 -11.75 -19.17
N ARG A 93 -8.50 -12.48 -18.24
CA ARG A 93 -9.76 -13.23 -18.45
C ARG A 93 -10.99 -12.54 -17.87
N ALA A 94 -10.80 -11.47 -17.09
CA ALA A 94 -11.87 -10.70 -16.47
C ALA A 94 -12.47 -9.70 -17.48
#